data_AF-G4FIB6-F1
#
_entry.id   AF-G4FIB6-F1
#
_cell.length_a   1.000
_cell.length_b   1.000
_cell.length_c   1.000
_cell.angle_alpha   90.00
_cell.angle_beta   90.00
_cell.angle_gamma   90.00
#
_symmetry.space_group_name_H-M   'P 1'
#
loop_
_entity.id
_entity.type
_entity.pdbx_description
1 polymer ?
#
loop_
_entity_poly.entity_id
_entity_poly.type
_entity_poly.pdbx_seq_one_letter_code
_entity_poly.pdbx_strand_id
1 'polypeptide(L)'
;MEHFVVATMQDEALKALISDLGEGIVIDAELLEGCSVAAHDLDDMDAVQAAEVAAHVFTTLFETKVSEQTGESAEPEEGEWSGVVNGFRFVIERDGDGDLVVDFSDAPSGTTGDA
;
A
#
# COMPACT_ATOMS: atom_id res chain seq x y z
N MET A 1 -3.85 -18.10 27.55
CA MET A 1 -4.88 -17.99 26.48
C MET A 1 -4.95 -16.52 26.06
N GLU A 2 -3.80 -15.96 25.68
CA GLU A 2 -3.55 -14.51 25.69
C GLU A 2 -2.90 -14.02 24.38
N HIS A 3 -2.32 -14.93 23.58
CA HIS A 3 -1.73 -14.61 22.28
C HIS A 3 -2.76 -14.20 21.21
N PHE A 4 -4.01 -14.65 21.34
CA PHE A 4 -5.04 -14.39 20.32
C PHE A 4 -5.59 -12.96 20.37
N VAL A 5 -5.63 -12.34 21.56
CA VAL A 5 -6.23 -11.02 21.75
C VAL A 5 -5.32 -9.89 21.27
N VAL A 6 -4.00 -10.07 21.37
CA VAL A 6 -3.02 -9.06 20.95
C VAL A 6 -2.97 -8.93 19.43
N ALA A 7 -3.04 -10.05 18.70
CA ALA A 7 -3.04 -10.04 17.24
C ALA A 7 -4.27 -9.31 16.67
N THR A 8 -5.47 -9.60 17.19
CA THR A 8 -6.70 -8.92 16.70
C THR A 8 -6.72 -7.44 17.03
N MET A 9 -6.17 -7.02 18.19
CA MET A 9 -6.09 -5.60 18.55
C MET A 9 -5.10 -4.83 17.67
N GLN A 10 -4.00 -5.48 17.26
CA GLN A 10 -3.03 -4.87 16.35
C GLN A 10 -3.62 -4.69 14.95
N ASP A 11 -4.36 -5.68 14.44
CA ASP A 11 -5.08 -5.57 13.16
C ASP A 11 -6.14 -4.47 13.16
N GLU A 12 -6.96 -4.35 14.22
CA GLU A 12 -7.97 -3.28 14.30
C GLU A 12 -7.35 -1.89 14.47
N ALA A 13 -6.26 -1.77 15.24
CA ALA A 13 -5.53 -0.52 15.38
C ALA A 13 -4.87 -0.11 14.05
N LEU A 14 -4.30 -1.06 13.32
CA LEU A 14 -3.70 -0.83 12.00
C LEU A 14 -4.77 -0.43 10.98
N LYS A 15 -5.92 -1.12 10.94
CA LYS A 15 -7.07 -0.74 10.11
C LYS A 15 -7.55 0.68 10.40
N ALA A 16 -7.65 1.06 11.68
CA ALA A 16 -8.04 2.41 12.07
C ALA A 16 -6.99 3.45 11.62
N LEU A 17 -5.70 3.13 11.73
CA LEU A 17 -4.61 4.02 11.31
C LEU A 17 -4.58 4.19 9.78
N ILE A 18 -4.78 3.12 9.03
CA ILE A 18 -4.91 3.16 7.56
C ILE A 18 -6.13 3.99 7.16
N SER A 19 -7.24 3.87 7.87
CA SER A 19 -8.42 4.70 7.58
C SER A 19 -8.22 6.21 7.87
N ASP A 20 -7.26 6.57 8.72
CA ASP A 20 -7.01 7.96 9.11
C ASP A 20 -5.86 8.59 8.31
N LEU A 21 -4.83 7.82 7.99
CA LEU A 21 -3.57 8.27 7.37
C LEU A 21 -3.24 7.59 6.05
N GLY A 22 -4.01 6.58 5.64
CA GLY A 22 -3.74 5.77 4.46
C GLY A 22 -4.15 6.40 3.14
N GLU A 23 -4.84 7.53 3.14
CA GLU A 23 -5.34 8.19 1.92
C GLU A 23 -4.51 9.44 1.58
N GLY A 24 -4.21 9.65 0.30
CA GLY A 24 -3.56 10.85 -0.24
C GLY A 24 -2.08 10.99 0.14
N ILE A 25 -1.38 9.88 0.35
CA ILE A 25 0.04 9.92 0.74
C ILE A 25 0.89 10.20 -0.50
N VAL A 26 1.51 11.37 -0.57
CA VAL A 26 2.46 11.71 -1.65
C VAL A 26 3.70 10.82 -1.56
N ILE A 27 4.07 10.19 -2.66
CA ILE A 27 5.27 9.36 -2.80
C ILE A 27 6.43 10.26 -3.26
N ASP A 28 7.16 10.78 -2.28
CA ASP A 28 8.34 11.59 -2.52
C ASP A 28 9.67 10.81 -2.35
N ALA A 29 10.77 11.45 -2.74
CA ALA A 29 12.10 10.84 -2.68
C ALA A 29 12.57 10.56 -1.24
N GLU A 30 12.06 11.30 -0.24
CA GLU A 30 12.37 11.06 1.17
C GLU A 30 11.65 9.80 1.65
N LEU A 31 10.39 9.61 1.26
CA LEU A 31 9.59 8.43 1.57
C LEU A 31 10.13 7.15 0.92
N LEU A 32 10.85 7.28 -0.20
CA LEU A 32 11.50 6.17 -0.91
C LEU A 32 12.95 5.91 -0.46
N GLU A 33 13.44 6.59 0.58
CA GLU A 33 14.81 6.38 1.05
C GLU A 33 15.03 4.92 1.46
N GLY A 34 15.88 4.20 0.71
CA GLY A 34 16.14 2.78 0.93
C GLY A 34 15.14 1.83 0.28
N CYS A 35 14.20 2.34 -0.52
CA CYS A 35 13.36 1.54 -1.41
C CYS A 35 14.18 1.01 -2.61
N SER A 36 13.75 -0.12 -3.17
CA SER A 36 14.38 -0.71 -4.36
C SER A 36 14.11 0.12 -5.63
N VAL A 37 13.03 0.91 -5.64
CA VAL A 37 12.58 1.72 -6.77
C VAL A 37 12.91 3.18 -6.50
N ALA A 38 13.53 3.85 -7.47
CA ALA A 38 13.85 5.27 -7.34
C ALA A 38 12.64 6.13 -7.74
N ALA A 39 12.54 7.33 -7.17
CA ALA A 39 11.44 8.27 -7.45
C ALA A 39 11.26 8.59 -8.94
N HIS A 40 12.35 8.59 -9.73
CA HIS A 40 12.30 8.88 -11.16
C HIS A 40 11.85 7.70 -12.03
N ASP A 41 11.81 6.49 -11.47
CA ASP A 41 11.37 5.28 -12.18
C ASP A 41 9.89 4.97 -11.90
N LEU A 42 9.23 5.72 -11.01
CA LEU A 42 7.85 5.46 -10.60
C LEU A 42 6.86 5.58 -11.76
N ASP A 43 7.11 6.46 -12.72
CA ASP A 43 6.22 6.67 -13.87
C ASP A 43 6.23 5.51 -14.88
N ASP A 44 7.31 4.71 -14.88
CA ASP A 44 7.50 3.58 -15.79
C ASP A 44 7.48 2.24 -15.03
N MET A 45 7.01 2.24 -13.78
CA MET A 45 7.07 1.06 -12.92
C MET A 45 6.03 0.01 -13.31
N ASP A 46 6.41 -1.27 -13.24
CA ASP A 46 5.48 -2.38 -13.40
C ASP A 46 4.68 -2.63 -12.11
N ALA A 47 3.61 -3.45 -12.19
CA ALA A 47 2.77 -3.77 -11.03
C ALA A 47 3.56 -4.35 -9.84
N VAL A 48 4.60 -5.13 -10.12
CA VAL A 48 5.48 -5.69 -9.09
C VAL A 48 6.25 -4.60 -8.36
N GLN A 49 6.81 -3.64 -9.10
CA GLN A 49 7.53 -2.51 -8.54
C GLN A 49 6.59 -1.58 -7.76
N ALA A 50 5.37 -1.35 -8.26
CA ALA A 50 4.34 -0.62 -7.53
C ALA A 50 4.03 -1.27 -6.17
N ALA A 51 3.97 -2.62 -6.10
CA ALA A 51 3.80 -3.33 -4.85
C ALA A 51 5.02 -3.20 -3.91
N GLU A 52 6.24 -3.13 -4.45
CA GLU A 52 7.45 -2.84 -3.66
C GLU A 52 7.44 -1.44 -3.07
N VAL A 53 7.05 -0.45 -3.88
CA VAL A 53 6.89 0.94 -3.44
C VAL A 53 5.83 1.03 -2.35
N ALA A 54 4.63 0.51 -2.61
CA ALA A 54 3.54 0.52 -1.64
C ALA A 54 3.93 -0.19 -0.34
N ALA A 55 4.63 -1.33 -0.42
CA ALA A 55 5.10 -2.05 0.76
C ALA A 55 6.14 -1.27 1.59
N HIS A 56 7.04 -0.58 0.90
CA HIS A 56 8.02 0.29 1.55
C HIS A 56 7.32 1.44 2.27
N VAL A 57 6.46 2.18 1.56
CA VAL A 57 5.68 3.30 2.11
C VAL A 57 4.84 2.85 3.31
N PHE A 58 4.15 1.71 3.19
CA PHE A 58 3.34 1.14 4.26
C PHE A 58 4.18 0.86 5.52
N THR A 59 5.37 0.28 5.36
CA THR A 59 6.27 0.00 6.48
C THR A 59 6.77 1.28 7.12
N THR A 60 7.09 2.30 6.32
CA THR A 60 7.58 3.59 6.80
C THR A 60 6.52 4.37 7.58
N LEU A 61 5.27 4.40 7.11
CA LEU A 61 4.20 5.15 7.74
C LEU A 61 3.59 4.46 8.97
N PHE A 62 3.35 3.15 8.86
CA PHE A 62 2.64 2.40 9.90
C PHE A 62 3.59 1.64 10.82
N GLU A 63 4.91 1.78 10.64
CA GLU A 63 5.98 1.05 11.34
C GLU A 63 5.72 -0.48 11.36
N THR A 64 4.99 -0.96 10.35
CA THR A 64 4.44 -2.32 10.30
C THR A 64 5.12 -3.08 9.19
N LYS A 65 5.71 -4.22 9.54
CA LYS A 65 6.42 -5.05 8.58
C LYS A 65 5.46 -5.67 7.56
N VAL A 66 5.72 -5.43 6.29
CA VAL A 66 5.08 -6.15 5.19
C VAL A 66 5.63 -7.57 5.09
N SER A 67 4.72 -8.54 5.09
CA SER A 67 5.00 -9.96 4.93
C SER A 67 4.61 -10.45 3.53
N GLU A 68 3.54 -9.89 2.96
CA GLU A 68 3.03 -10.24 1.64
C GLU A 68 2.69 -8.98 0.86
N GLN A 69 3.08 -8.93 -0.41
CA GLN A 69 2.75 -7.84 -1.34
C GLN A 69 2.54 -8.44 -2.73
N THR A 70 1.59 -7.91 -3.49
CA THR A 70 1.28 -8.37 -4.83
C THR A 70 0.78 -7.20 -5.66
N GLY A 71 1.41 -6.98 -6.81
CA GLY A 71 0.92 -6.05 -7.82
C GLY A 71 -0.19 -6.71 -8.63
N GLU A 72 -1.34 -6.03 -8.75
CA GLU A 72 -2.48 -6.51 -9.52
C GLU A 72 -2.56 -5.87 -10.91
N SER A 73 -2.34 -4.56 -11.01
CA SER A 73 -2.44 -3.82 -12.27
C SER A 73 -1.45 -2.65 -12.32
N ALA A 74 -1.01 -2.32 -13.53
CA ALA A 74 -0.12 -1.20 -13.81
C ALA A 74 -0.49 -0.60 -15.15
N GLU A 75 -1.00 0.63 -15.10
CA GLU A 75 -1.44 1.42 -16.24
C GLU A 75 -0.66 2.74 -16.24
N PRO A 76 0.65 2.72 -16.60
CA PRO A 76 1.50 3.91 -16.61
C PRO A 76 0.99 4.99 -17.58
N GLU A 77 0.24 4.61 -18.62
CA GLU A 77 -0.39 5.56 -19.54
C GLU A 77 -1.53 6.34 -18.88
N GLU A 78 -2.23 5.72 -17.93
CA GLU A 78 -3.29 6.33 -17.13
C GLU A 78 -2.74 6.95 -15.84
N GLY A 79 -1.51 6.60 -15.47
CA GLY A 79 -0.86 7.02 -14.23
C GLY A 79 -1.46 6.32 -13.02
N GLU A 80 -1.91 5.07 -13.18
CA GLU A 80 -2.54 4.29 -12.11
C GLU A 80 -1.85 2.92 -11.94
N TRP A 81 -1.60 2.53 -10.69
CA TRP A 81 -1.11 1.22 -10.31
C TRP A 81 -1.88 0.72 -9.11
N SER A 82 -2.13 -0.58 -9.03
CA SER A 82 -2.89 -1.12 -7.91
C SER A 82 -2.42 -2.51 -7.51
N GLY A 83 -2.73 -2.87 -6.26
CA GLY A 83 -2.45 -4.19 -5.75
C GLY A 83 -2.82 -4.35 -4.28
N VAL A 84 -2.16 -5.29 -3.62
CA VAL A 84 -2.41 -5.65 -2.23
C VAL A 84 -1.10 -5.73 -1.44
N VAL A 85 -1.10 -5.21 -0.21
CA VAL A 85 -0.02 -5.30 0.77
C VAL A 85 -0.58 -5.77 2.12
N ASN A 86 -0.08 -6.88 2.66
CA ASN A 86 -0.59 -7.49 3.91
C ASN A 86 -2.12 -7.68 3.95
N GLY A 87 -2.77 -7.87 2.79
CA GLY A 87 -4.23 -7.96 2.71
C GLY A 87 -4.98 -6.61 2.66
N PHE A 88 -4.27 -5.47 2.64
CA PHE A 88 -4.80 -4.14 2.36
C PHE A 88 -4.62 -3.81 0.88
N ARG A 89 -5.65 -3.25 0.25
CA ARG A 89 -5.53 -2.76 -1.12
C ARG A 89 -4.72 -1.47 -1.11
N PHE A 90 -3.83 -1.32 -2.08
CA PHE A 90 -3.21 -0.06 -2.40
C PHE A 90 -3.59 0.37 -3.82
N VAL A 91 -3.72 1.68 -4.02
CA VAL A 91 -3.82 2.33 -5.33
C VAL A 91 -2.80 3.44 -5.33
N ILE A 92 -1.92 3.45 -6.34
CA ILE A 92 -1.03 4.56 -6.62
C ILE A 92 -1.60 5.26 -7.84
N GLU A 93 -1.93 6.54 -7.72
CA GLU A 93 -2.41 7.32 -8.84
C GLU A 93 -1.68 8.66 -8.93
N ARG A 94 -1.71 9.27 -10.11
CA ARG A 94 -1.21 10.63 -10.28
C ARG A 94 -2.30 11.64 -9.94
N ASP A 95 -2.00 12.53 -9.01
CA ASP A 95 -2.93 13.54 -8.55
C ASP A 95 -3.06 14.72 -9.56
N GLY A 96 -3.89 15.71 -9.21
CA GLY A 96 -4.13 16.88 -10.04
C GLY A 96 -2.92 17.81 -10.23
N ASP A 97 -1.95 17.76 -9.32
CA ASP A 97 -0.69 18.51 -9.38
C ASP A 97 0.41 17.75 -10.13
N GLY A 98 0.20 16.45 -10.39
CA GLY A 98 1.10 15.58 -11.14
C GLY A 98 2.03 14.74 -10.26
N ASP A 99 1.81 14.77 -8.95
CA ASP A 99 2.52 13.97 -7.97
C ASP A 99 1.90 12.58 -7.89
N LEU A 100 2.71 11.56 -7.61
CA LEU A 100 2.21 10.22 -7.35
C LEU A 100 1.77 10.12 -5.90
N VAL A 101 0.52 9.76 -5.69
CA VAL A 101 -0.06 9.52 -4.36
C VAL A 101 -0.39 8.06 -4.21
N VAL A 102 -0.31 7.54 -2.99
CA VAL A 102 -0.77 6.19 -2.64
C VAL A 102 -1.91 6.25 -1.63
N ASP A 103 -2.92 5.43 -1.90
CA ASP A 103 -4.10 5.23 -1.10
C ASP A 103 -4.16 3.77 -0.65
N PHE A 104 -4.16 3.56 0.66
CA PHE A 104 -4.35 2.28 1.31
C PHE A 104 -5.78 2.16 1.84
N SER A 105 -6.41 1.05 1.51
CA SER A 105 -7.77 0.74 1.95
C SER A 105 -7.86 -0.72 2.37
N ASP A 106 -8.91 -1.06 3.13
CA ASP A 106 -9.21 -2.46 3.40
C ASP A 106 -9.49 -3.14 2.05
N ALA A 107 -8.71 -4.17 1.70
CA ALA A 107 -9.05 -4.94 0.51
C ALA A 107 -10.44 -5.53 0.74
N PRO A 108 -11.34 -5.53 -0.27
CA PRO A 108 -12.60 -6.22 -0.11
C PRO A 108 -12.23 -7.65 0.24
N SER A 109 -12.49 -8.03 1.50
CA SER A 109 -12.23 -9.38 1.99
C SER A 109 -12.93 -10.30 1.02
N GLY A 110 -12.16 -10.93 0.13
CA GLY A 110 -12.67 -11.84 -0.88
C GLY A 110 -13.59 -12.78 -0.12
N THR A 111 -14.85 -12.79 -0.50
CA THR A 111 -15.93 -13.43 0.24
C THR A 111 -15.43 -14.79 0.72
N THR A 112 -15.26 -14.97 2.02
CA THR A 112 -15.41 -16.32 2.57
C THR A 112 -16.89 -16.60 2.40
N GLY A 113 -17.24 -17.03 1.19
CA GLY A 113 -18.54 -17.56 0.86
C GLY A 113 -18.69 -18.81 1.69
N ASP A 114 -19.44 -18.66 2.77
CA ASP A 114 -20.17 -19.71 3.46
C ASP A 114 -20.83 -20.64 2.43
N ALA A 115 -20.42 -21.91 2.41
CA ALA A 115 -21.17 -23.06 1.89
C ALA A 115 -20.62 -24.37 2.46
#